data_AF-A0A3D3FF92-F1
#
_entry.id   AF-A0A3D3FF92-F1
#
_cell.length_a   1.000
_cell.length_b   1.000
_cell.length_c   1.000
_cell.angle_alpha   90.00
_cell.angle_beta   90.00
_cell.angle_gamma   90.00
#
_symmetry.space_group_name_H-M   'P 1'
#
loop_
_entity.id
_entity.type
_entity.pdbx_description
1 polymer ?
#
loop_
_entity_poly.entity_id
_entity_poly.type
_entity_poly.pdbx_seq_one_letter_code
_entity_poly.pdbx_strand_id
1 'polypeptide(L)' 'MAEFMTGLKRSCYCGEPRLSDAGKTLTLCGWVQRQRDLGQLIFIDLRDRSGIMQLA' A
#
# COMPACT_ATOMS: atom_id res chain seq x y z
N MET A 1 18.73 -5.06 -2.66
CA MET A 1 17.25 -4.91 -2.69
C MET A 1 16.57 -5.44 -1.41
N ALA A 2 16.90 -6.64 -0.93
CA ALA A 2 16.32 -7.17 0.32
C ALA A 2 16.72 -6.39 1.60
N GLU A 3 17.87 -5.72 1.57
CA GLU A 3 18.43 -4.97 2.72
C GLU A 3 17.54 -3.79 3.16
N PHE A 4 16.82 -3.15 2.23
CA PHE A 4 15.90 -2.03 2.53
C PHE A 4 14.60 -2.48 3.23
N MET A 5 14.30 -3.78 3.23
CA MET A 5 13.10 -4.33 3.87
C MET A 5 13.36 -4.85 5.29
N THR A 6 14.60 -4.74 5.78
CA THR A 6 14.97 -5.25 7.10
C THR A 6 14.20 -4.52 8.20
N GLY A 7 13.31 -5.24 8.89
CA GLY A 7 12.47 -4.70 9.96
C GLY A 7 11.06 -4.24 9.54
N LEU A 8 10.75 -4.20 8.24
CA LEU A 8 9.41 -3.89 7.76
C LEU A 8 8.52 -5.15 7.82
N LYS A 9 7.55 -5.14 8.74
CA LYS A 9 6.55 -6.20 8.88
C LYS A 9 5.20 -5.71 8.39
N ARG A 10 4.56 -6.48 7.51
CA ARG A 10 3.20 -6.20 7.04
C ARG A 10 2.23 -6.11 8.23
N SER A 11 1.52 -4.98 8.34
CA SER A 11 0.51 -4.76 9.37
C SER A 11 -0.81 -5.50 9.06
N CYS A 12 -1.29 -5.37 7.83
CA CYS A 12 -2.53 -6.00 7.33
C CYS A 12 -2.43 -6.21 5.81
N TYR A 13 -3.41 -6.91 5.23
CA TYR A 13 -3.51 -7.08 3.77
C TYR A 13 -4.20 -5.88 3.11
N CYS A 14 -3.95 -5.64 1.81
CA CYS A 14 -4.39 -4.44 1.08
C CYS A 14 -5.92 -4.23 1.05
N GLY A 15 -6.71 -5.31 1.14
CA GLY A 15 -8.17 -5.27 1.17
C GLY A 15 -8.78 -5.16 2.57
N GLU A 16 -7.96 -5.08 3.62
CA GLU A 16 -8.41 -5.05 5.02
C GLU A 16 -8.63 -3.66 5.63
N PRO A 17 -7.90 -2.58 5.25
CA PRO A 17 -8.15 -1.25 5.79
C PRO A 17 -9.61 -0.81 5.67
N ARG A 18 -10.13 -0.18 6.72
CA ARG A 18 -11.47 0.41 6.77
C ARG A 18 -11.40 1.87 7.22
N LEU A 19 -12.53 2.58 7.14
CA LEU A 19 -12.66 3.95 7.64
C LEU A 19 -12.27 4.08 9.13
N SER A 20 -12.48 3.03 9.93
CA SER A 20 -12.06 2.97 11.34
C SER A 20 -10.55 2.99 11.56
N ASP A 21 -9.75 2.79 10.51
CA ASP A 21 -8.29 2.80 10.55
C ASP A 21 -7.70 4.15 10.13
N ALA A 22 -8.55 5.15 9.84
CA ALA A 22 -8.10 6.49 9.50
C ALA A 22 -7.16 7.06 10.59
N GLY A 23 -6.02 7.61 10.15
CA GLY A 23 -4.99 8.17 11.03
C GLY A 23 -3.99 7.16 11.58
N LYS A 24 -4.16 5.85 11.36
CA LYS A 24 -3.18 4.83 11.76
C LYS A 24 -2.06 4.71 10.73
N THR A 25 -0.83 4.54 11.20
CA THR A 25 0.30 4.16 10.34
C THR A 25 0.25 2.65 10.07
N LEU A 26 0.13 2.27 8.80
CA LEU A 26 0.08 0.87 8.36
C LEU A 26 1.21 0.59 7.36
N THR A 27 1.81 -0.60 7.46
CA THR A 27 2.74 -1.12 6.46
C THR A 27 2.03 -2.16 5.61
N LEU A 28 1.87 -1.87 4.32
CA LEU A 28 1.27 -2.78 3.33
C LEU A 28 2.35 -3.33 2.40
N CYS A 29 2.14 -4.56 1.93
CA CYS A 29 3.06 -5.22 0.99
C CYS A 29 2.25 -5.87 -0.11
N GLY A 30 2.62 -5.59 -1.36
CA GLY A 30 1.93 -6.10 -2.54
C GLY A 30 2.69 -5.74 -3.82
N TRP A 31 2.02 -5.87 -4.96
CA TRP A 31 2.55 -5.52 -6.27
C TRP A 31 1.85 -4.28 -6.81
N VAL A 32 2.60 -3.41 -7.46
CA VAL A 32 2.02 -2.26 -8.18
C VAL A 32 1.19 -2.79 -9.34
N GLN A 33 -0.12 -2.59 -9.27
CA GLN A 33 -1.03 -2.94 -10.35
C GLN A 33 -1.11 -1.80 -11.38
N ARG A 34 -1.18 -0.56 -10.91
CA ARG A 34 -1.29 0.62 -11.76
C ARG A 34 -0.62 1.81 -11.08
N GLN A 35 0.11 2.59 -11.86
CA GLN A 35 0.59 3.91 -11.48
C GLN A 35 -0.19 4.95 -12.29
N ARG A 36 -0.64 6.01 -11.63
CA ARG A 36 -1.34 7.14 -12.25
C ARG A 36 -0.60 8.42 -11.87
N ASP A 37 0.04 9.02 -12.85
CA ASP A 37 0.72 10.30 -12.69
C ASP A 37 -0.27 11.42 -13.04
N LEU A 38 -0.57 12.29 -12.07
CA LEU A 38 -1.41 13.47 -12.23
C LEU A 38 -0.58 14.76 -12.05
N GLY A 39 0.69 14.73 -12.43
CA GLY A 39 1.62 15.87 -12.42
C GLY A 39 2.34 16.01 -11.09
N GLN A 40 1.72 16.64 -10.10
CA GLN A 40 2.34 16.85 -8.78
C GLN A 40 2.12 15.67 -7.82
N LEU A 41 1.28 14.71 -8.21
CA LEU A 41 0.87 13.60 -7.36
C LEU A 41 0.87 12.31 -8.16
N ILE A 42 1.46 11.27 -7.59
CA ILE A 42 1.52 9.93 -8.17
C ILE A 42 0.65 9.03 -7.31
N PHE A 43 -0.41 8.50 -7.91
CA PHE A 43 -1.21 7.46 -7.27
C PHE A 43 -0.70 6.09 -7.66
N ILE A 44 -0.64 5.18 -6.69
CA ILE A 44 -0.28 3.78 -6.90
C ILE A 44 -1.43 2.91 -6.42
N ASP A 45 -1.94 2.07 -7.29
CA ASP A 45 -2.85 0.99 -6.92
C ASP A 45 -2.00 -0.23 -6.54
N LEU A 46 -1.88 -0.50 -5.23
CA LEU A 46 -1.15 -1.63 -4.67
C LEU A 46 -2.09 -2.83 -4.53
N ARG A 47 -1.76 -3.95 -5.16
CA ARG A 47 -2.57 -5.16 -5.14
C ARG A 47 -1.89 -6.28 -4.34
N ASP A 48 -2.69 -6.98 -3.55
CA ASP A 48 -2.35 -8.32 -3.06
C ASP A 48 -3.52 -9.29 -3.28
N ARG A 49 -3.46 -10.48 -2.66
CA ARG A 49 -4.52 -11.50 -2.79
C ARG A 49 -5.88 -11.07 -2.24
N SER A 50 -5.91 -10.09 -1.34
CA SER A 50 -7.13 -9.67 -0.63
C SER A 50 -7.85 -8.51 -1.32
N GLY A 51 -7.16 -7.74 -2.16
CA GLY A 51 -7.74 -6.59 -2.83
C GLY A 51 -6.72 -5.58 -3.34
N ILE A 52 -7.20 -4.37 -3.60
CA ILE A 52 -6.42 -3.23 -4.11
C ILE A 52 -6.52 -2.09 -3.10
N MET A 53 -5.38 -1.47 -2.78
CA MET A 53 -5.29 -0.27 -1.96
C MET A 53 -4.69 0.87 -2.77
N GLN A 54 -5.28 2.07 -2.69
CA GLN A 54 -4.72 3.27 -3.31
C GLN A 54 -3.70 3.93 -2.36
N LEU A 55 -2.54 4.26 -2.89
CA LEU A 55 -1.51 5.09 -2.26
C LEU A 55 -1.42 6.43 -3.01
N ALA A 56 -1.15 7.51 -2.28
CA ALA A 56 -0.98 8.87 -2.79
C ALA A 56 0.28 9.49 -2.19
#